data_AF-A0AAN9GJM2-F1
#
_entry.id   AF-A0AAN9GJM2-F1
#
_cell.length_a   1.000
_cell.length_b   1.000
_cell.length_c   1.000
_cell.angle_alpha   90.00
_cell.angle_beta   90.00
_cell.angle_gamma   90.00
#
_symmetry.space_group_name_H-M   'P 1'
#
loop_
_entity.id
_entity.type
_entity.pdbx_description
1 polymer ?
#
loop_
_entity_poly.entity_id
_entity_poly.type
_entity_poly.pdbx_seq_one_letter_code
_entity_poly.pdbx_strand_id
1 'polypeptide(L)'
;MQCFRGKQVWIKGASLHSARSKIQLPAWDLFLVLRYLASEEFEPLHLASLANLTRKTLFLVLLATARRGSEVHALSGLARDISLEKDGSFSLKFRPDFLAKNQKSGHASPVIHIPPLSAVLAPGDPDGVNCPVRARSSYLARTSPLRSETQKLLFISLNTVRSRDIAKVTLTKWVSMTIRQAYTWWQSQSGDARAILPLTSARTHEARAWSSSLAVLCSGRLSEVLAAAYWRSEDIFINNYLRDIASCRQDGTSALPALVAAGQVLRV
;
A
#
# COMPACT_ATOMS: atom_id res chain seq x y z
N MET A 1 72.51 -5.27 12.77
CA MET A 1 72.15 -4.15 13.68
C MET A 1 70.86 -3.53 13.19
N GLN A 2 69.79 -3.66 13.97
CA GLN A 2 68.48 -3.06 13.73
C GLN A 2 68.54 -1.55 13.94
N CYS A 3 67.84 -0.78 13.11
CA CYS A 3 67.54 0.62 13.40
C CYS A 3 66.02 0.83 13.33
N PHE A 4 65.48 1.29 14.46
CA PHE A 4 64.06 1.49 14.76
C PHE A 4 63.42 2.59 13.91
N ARG A 5 62.22 2.35 13.36
CA ARG A 5 61.33 3.42 12.84
C ARG A 5 60.34 3.85 13.93
N GLY A 6 60.34 5.15 14.23
CA GLY A 6 59.43 5.81 15.16
C GLY A 6 57.99 5.88 14.65
N LYS A 7 57.06 5.86 15.61
CA LYS A 7 55.60 5.81 15.46
C LYS A 7 55.03 7.09 14.86
N GLN A 8 54.20 6.98 13.82
CA GLN A 8 53.22 8.02 13.46
C GLN A 8 51.98 7.86 14.35
N VAL A 9 51.67 8.89 15.12
CA VAL A 9 50.39 9.04 15.82
C VAL A 9 49.37 9.55 14.81
N TRP A 10 48.34 8.75 14.53
CA TRP A 10 47.18 9.17 13.76
C TRP A 10 46.09 9.62 14.72
N ILE A 11 45.80 10.94 14.74
CA ILE A 11 44.59 11.45 15.37
C ILE A 11 43.41 11.06 14.48
N LYS A 12 42.46 10.31 15.04
CA LYS A 12 41.21 9.91 14.39
C LYS A 12 40.48 11.15 13.88
N GLY A 13 40.46 11.36 12.57
CA GLY A 13 39.53 12.25 11.93
C GLY A 13 38.12 11.71 12.13
N ALA A 14 37.28 12.48 12.84
CA ALA A 14 35.84 12.29 12.82
C ALA A 14 35.38 12.46 11.37
N SER A 15 35.13 11.34 10.70
CA SER A 15 34.38 11.35 9.46
C SER A 15 33.01 11.92 9.81
N LEU A 16 32.72 13.12 9.30
CA LEU A 16 31.34 13.58 9.16
C LEU A 16 30.65 12.54 8.29
N HIS A 17 30.02 11.55 8.93
CA HIS A 17 28.97 10.74 8.32
C HIS A 17 27.78 11.68 8.03
N SER A 18 27.96 12.56 7.04
CA SER A 18 26.87 13.17 6.32
C SER A 18 26.25 12.06 5.46
N ALA A 19 25.51 11.16 6.11
CA ALA A 19 24.48 10.39 5.43
C ALA A 19 23.36 11.38 5.08
N ARG A 20 23.58 12.21 4.05
CA ARG A 20 22.46 12.83 3.34
C ARG A 20 21.67 11.67 2.77
N SER A 21 20.57 11.30 3.41
CA SER A 21 19.56 10.45 2.80
C SER A 21 19.28 11.02 1.41
N LYS A 22 19.58 10.25 0.36
CA LYS A 22 19.29 10.69 -1.02
C LYS A 22 17.79 11.00 -1.06
N ILE A 23 17.41 12.22 -1.41
CA ILE A 23 16.01 12.57 -1.64
C ILE A 23 15.49 11.64 -2.74
N GLN A 24 14.50 10.80 -2.42
CA GLN A 24 13.89 9.86 -3.36
C GLN A 24 12.54 10.39 -3.77
N LEU A 25 12.37 10.69 -5.06
CA LEU A 25 11.07 11.09 -5.61
C LEU A 25 10.19 9.85 -5.85
N PRO A 26 8.86 9.95 -5.68
CA PRO A 26 7.96 8.88 -6.03
C PRO A 26 8.05 8.52 -7.51
N ALA A 27 7.99 7.23 -7.79
CA ALA A 27 8.14 6.74 -9.16
C ALA A 27 6.87 6.85 -10.03
N TRP A 28 5.74 7.24 -9.42
CA TRP A 28 4.42 7.54 -10.03
C TRP A 28 3.58 8.38 -9.07
N ASP A 29 2.50 9.00 -9.57
CA ASP A 29 1.60 9.86 -8.82
C ASP A 29 0.42 9.06 -8.22
N LEU A 30 0.33 9.04 -6.89
CA LEU A 30 -0.76 8.35 -6.19
C LEU A 30 -2.13 9.00 -6.40
N PHE A 31 -2.20 10.33 -6.43
CA PHE A 31 -3.47 11.04 -6.52
C PHE A 31 -4.11 10.83 -7.88
N LEU A 32 -3.30 10.72 -8.94
CA LEU A 32 -3.76 10.28 -10.25
C LEU A 32 -4.40 8.89 -10.18
N VAL A 33 -3.76 7.92 -9.51
CA VAL A 33 -4.33 6.57 -9.35
C VAL A 33 -5.62 6.59 -8.53
N LEU A 34 -5.69 7.39 -7.46
CA LEU A 34 -6.91 7.51 -6.64
C LEU A 34 -8.06 8.16 -7.43
N ARG A 35 -7.80 9.12 -8.31
CA ARG A 35 -8.79 9.67 -9.24
C ARG A 35 -9.30 8.62 -10.22
N TYR A 36 -8.41 7.86 -10.81
CA TYR A 36 -8.80 6.74 -11.68
C TYR A 36 -9.69 5.74 -10.95
N LEU A 37 -9.33 5.37 -9.71
CA LEU A 37 -10.14 4.47 -8.89
C LEU A 37 -11.48 5.09 -8.48
N ALA A 38 -11.65 6.41 -8.50
CA ALA A 38 -12.90 7.11 -8.24
C ALA A 38 -13.80 7.27 -9.48
N SER A 39 -13.32 6.89 -10.67
CA SER A 39 -14.06 7.01 -11.93
C SER A 39 -15.24 6.03 -12.04
N GLU A 40 -16.07 6.26 -13.06
CA GLU A 40 -17.20 5.41 -13.45
C GLU A 40 -16.81 3.95 -13.78
N GLU A 41 -15.54 3.67 -14.09
CA GLU A 41 -15.07 2.29 -14.28
C GLU A 41 -15.20 1.45 -13.00
N PHE A 42 -15.17 2.10 -11.84
CA PHE A 42 -15.17 1.46 -10.53
C PHE A 42 -16.41 1.81 -9.69
N GLU A 43 -17.10 2.89 -10.02
CA GLU A 43 -18.28 3.35 -9.29
C GLU A 43 -19.55 3.34 -10.16
N PRO A 44 -20.70 2.93 -9.60
CA PRO A 44 -20.86 2.41 -8.24
C PRO A 44 -20.35 0.96 -8.11
N LEU A 45 -19.77 0.60 -6.96
CA LEU A 45 -19.08 -0.70 -6.74
C LEU A 45 -19.90 -1.95 -7.11
N HIS A 46 -21.22 -1.89 -6.99
CA HIS A 46 -22.11 -3.01 -7.30
C HIS A 46 -22.27 -3.26 -8.80
N LEU A 47 -22.12 -2.24 -9.64
CA LEU A 47 -22.16 -2.35 -11.11
C LEU A 47 -20.78 -2.58 -11.72
N ALA A 48 -19.70 -2.22 -11.02
CA ALA A 48 -18.34 -2.42 -11.50
C ALA A 48 -18.08 -3.89 -11.88
N SER A 49 -17.23 -4.14 -12.88
CA SER A 49 -16.80 -5.50 -13.19
C SER A 49 -16.09 -6.13 -11.98
N LEU A 50 -16.16 -7.46 -11.82
CA LEU A 50 -15.44 -8.15 -10.74
C LEU A 50 -13.92 -7.84 -10.81
N ALA A 51 -13.38 -7.69 -12.01
CA ALA A 51 -12.00 -7.31 -12.23
C ALA A 51 -11.67 -5.90 -11.70
N ASN A 52 -12.52 -4.91 -11.98
CA ASN A 52 -12.36 -3.54 -11.47
C ASN A 52 -12.51 -3.50 -9.95
N LEU A 53 -13.55 -4.14 -9.40
CA LEU A 53 -13.74 -4.22 -7.95
C LEU A 53 -12.55 -4.89 -7.24
N THR A 54 -11.99 -5.95 -7.83
CA THR A 54 -10.79 -6.63 -7.31
C THR A 54 -9.59 -5.69 -7.33
N ARG A 55 -9.34 -5.00 -8.45
CA ARG A 55 -8.22 -4.05 -8.59
C ARG A 55 -8.32 -2.89 -7.61
N LYS A 56 -9.49 -2.27 -7.49
CA LYS A 56 -9.74 -1.18 -6.54
C LYS A 56 -9.54 -1.63 -5.11
N THR A 57 -10.18 -2.73 -4.71
CA THR A 57 -10.03 -3.29 -3.36
C THR A 57 -8.58 -3.61 -3.04
N LEU A 58 -7.87 -4.26 -3.96
CA LEU A 58 -6.47 -4.63 -3.80
C LEU A 58 -5.58 -3.42 -3.62
N PHE A 59 -5.73 -2.39 -4.47
CA PHE A 59 -4.91 -1.20 -4.39
C PHE A 59 -5.16 -0.43 -3.08
N LEU A 60 -6.42 -0.26 -2.68
CA LEU A 60 -6.79 0.41 -1.43
C LEU A 60 -6.32 -0.37 -0.19
N VAL A 61 -6.39 -1.70 -0.19
CA VAL A 61 -5.84 -2.53 0.90
C VAL A 61 -4.32 -2.44 0.95
N LEU A 62 -3.63 -2.44 -0.20
CA LEU A 62 -2.18 -2.27 -0.24
C LEU A 62 -1.76 -0.92 0.35
N LEU A 63 -2.48 0.15 -0.01
CA LEU A 63 -2.26 1.48 0.53
C LEU A 63 -2.57 1.54 2.03
N ALA A 64 -3.75 1.06 2.43
CA ALA A 64 -4.19 1.10 3.82
C ALA A 64 -3.29 0.32 4.77
N THR A 65 -2.66 -0.77 4.32
CA THR A 65 -1.84 -1.61 5.22
C THR A 65 -0.37 -1.25 5.21
N ALA A 66 0.12 -0.51 4.20
CA ALA A 66 1.55 -0.33 3.92
C ALA A 66 2.34 -1.66 3.86
N ARG A 67 1.70 -2.82 3.68
CA ARG A 67 2.35 -4.14 3.71
C ARG A 67 3.05 -4.46 2.40
N ARG A 68 4.00 -5.39 2.42
CA ARG A 68 4.62 -5.88 1.17
C ARG A 68 3.58 -6.62 0.33
N GLY A 69 3.77 -6.65 -0.99
CA GLY A 69 2.87 -7.41 -1.88
C GLY A 69 2.75 -8.89 -1.52
N SER A 70 3.80 -9.52 -0.97
CA SER A 70 3.73 -10.90 -0.45
C SER A 70 2.90 -11.03 0.82
N GLU A 71 2.92 -10.01 1.68
CA GLU A 71 2.12 -9.98 2.91
C GLU A 71 0.64 -9.76 2.55
N VAL A 72 0.32 -8.82 1.66
CA VAL A 72 -1.05 -8.63 1.16
C VAL A 72 -1.56 -9.87 0.41
N HIS A 73 -0.70 -10.55 -0.35
CA HIS A 73 -1.03 -11.83 -0.97
C HIS A 73 -1.38 -12.92 0.03
N ALA A 74 -0.78 -12.91 1.21
CA ALA A 74 -1.00 -13.93 2.24
C ALA A 74 -2.15 -13.66 3.20
N LEU A 75 -2.91 -12.57 3.01
CA LEU A 75 -4.10 -12.27 3.81
C LEU A 75 -5.14 -13.38 3.63
N SER A 76 -5.72 -13.83 4.73
CA SER A 76 -6.75 -14.86 4.72
C SER A 76 -8.09 -14.29 4.23
N GLY A 77 -8.78 -15.09 3.43
CA GLY A 77 -10.15 -14.84 2.95
C GLY A 77 -11.21 -15.58 3.76
N LEU A 78 -10.81 -16.28 4.83
CA LEU A 78 -11.70 -17.11 5.63
C LEU A 78 -12.45 -16.28 6.67
N ALA A 79 -13.73 -16.56 6.90
CA ALA A 79 -14.59 -15.78 7.80
C ALA A 79 -14.01 -15.65 9.22
N ARG A 80 -13.35 -16.68 9.76
CA ARG A 80 -12.72 -16.66 11.09
C ARG A 80 -11.50 -15.72 11.22
N ASP A 81 -10.93 -15.31 10.09
CA ASP A 81 -9.71 -14.50 10.02
C ASP A 81 -10.01 -13.03 9.65
N ILE A 82 -11.29 -12.69 9.62
CA ILE A 82 -11.89 -11.47 9.09
C ILE A 82 -12.94 -11.01 10.13
N SER A 83 -12.70 -9.90 10.83
CA SER A 83 -13.68 -9.33 11.77
C SER A 83 -13.94 -7.84 11.52
N LEU A 84 -15.22 -7.46 11.53
CA LEU A 84 -15.62 -6.05 11.62
C LEU A 84 -15.62 -5.66 13.09
N GLU A 85 -14.86 -4.64 13.42
CA GLU A 85 -14.70 -4.13 14.78
C GLU A 85 -15.80 -3.11 15.11
N LYS A 86 -15.98 -2.81 16.39
CA LYS A 86 -17.05 -1.91 16.89
C LYS A 86 -16.94 -0.48 16.35
N ASP A 87 -15.73 -0.02 16.05
CA ASP A 87 -15.42 1.29 15.48
C ASP A 87 -15.60 1.32 13.94
N GLY A 88 -16.07 0.22 13.34
CA GLY A 88 -16.18 0.06 11.89
C GLY A 88 -14.85 -0.28 11.20
N SER A 89 -13.75 -0.38 11.95
CA SER A 89 -12.48 -0.88 11.45
C SER A 89 -12.59 -2.34 11.06
N PHE A 90 -11.69 -2.76 10.20
CA PHE A 90 -11.65 -4.14 9.75
C PHE A 90 -10.33 -4.80 10.10
N SER A 91 -10.40 -5.97 10.73
CA SER A 91 -9.26 -6.76 11.13
C SER A 91 -9.01 -7.91 10.16
N LEU A 92 -7.74 -8.07 9.76
CA LEU A 92 -7.26 -9.09 8.84
C LEU A 92 -6.13 -9.90 9.46
N LYS A 93 -6.22 -11.22 9.35
CA LYS A 93 -5.12 -12.12 9.67
C LYS A 93 -4.46 -12.66 8.40
N PHE A 94 -3.18 -12.97 8.53
CA PHE A 94 -2.48 -13.76 7.52
C PHE A 94 -2.89 -15.23 7.63
N ARG A 95 -2.68 -15.99 6.56
CA ARG A 95 -2.80 -17.45 6.65
C ARG A 95 -1.79 -18.02 7.66
N PRO A 96 -2.15 -19.10 8.40
CA PRO A 96 -1.26 -19.71 9.39
C PRO A 96 0.07 -20.23 8.84
N ASP A 97 0.10 -20.63 7.56
CA ASP A 97 1.28 -21.17 6.88
C ASP A 97 2.19 -20.08 6.27
N PHE A 98 1.83 -18.81 6.41
CA PHE A 98 2.65 -17.70 5.92
C PHE A 98 3.55 -17.14 7.02
N LEU A 99 4.84 -17.04 6.72
CA LEU A 99 5.83 -16.35 7.55
C LEU A 99 6.34 -15.10 6.83
N ALA A 100 6.12 -13.92 7.42
CA ALA A 100 6.61 -12.68 6.84
C ALA A 100 8.14 -12.59 6.96
N LYS A 101 8.81 -11.97 5.98
CA LYS A 101 10.28 -11.79 5.96
C LYS A 101 10.85 -11.20 7.26
N ASN A 102 10.09 -10.33 7.91
CA ASN A 102 10.49 -9.63 9.12
C ASN A 102 9.99 -10.31 10.41
N GLN A 103 9.28 -11.43 10.33
CA GLN A 103 8.75 -12.15 11.48
C GLN A 103 9.84 -13.03 12.10
N LYS A 104 9.91 -13.03 13.43
CA LYS A 104 10.77 -13.97 14.17
C LYS A 104 10.06 -15.32 14.25
N SER A 105 10.82 -16.42 14.19
CA SER A 105 10.27 -17.76 14.43
C SER A 105 9.56 -17.81 15.81
N GLY A 106 8.45 -18.53 15.89
CA GLY A 106 7.65 -18.66 17.12
C GLY A 106 6.81 -17.44 17.52
N HIS A 107 6.87 -16.32 16.79
CA HIS A 107 6.02 -15.15 17.06
C HIS A 107 4.78 -15.18 16.18
N ALA A 108 3.62 -14.85 16.75
CA ALA A 108 2.39 -14.72 15.99
C ALA A 108 2.49 -13.58 14.96
N SER A 109 1.90 -13.79 13.79
CA SER A 109 1.77 -12.73 12.80
C SER A 109 0.83 -11.64 13.33
N PRO A 110 1.16 -10.35 13.16
CA PRO A 110 0.31 -9.27 13.66
C PRO A 110 -1.04 -9.28 12.93
N VAL A 111 -2.11 -8.96 13.67
CA VAL A 111 -3.40 -8.63 13.06
C VAL A 111 -3.27 -7.25 12.41
N ILE A 112 -3.79 -7.11 11.21
CA ILE A 112 -3.84 -5.84 10.49
C ILE A 112 -5.20 -5.20 10.75
N HIS A 113 -5.20 -3.96 11.22
CA HIS A 113 -6.40 -3.14 11.35
C HIS A 113 -6.45 -2.10 10.23
N ILE A 114 -7.60 -1.99 9.56
CA ILE A 114 -7.87 -1.01 8.50
C ILE A 114 -9.09 -0.17 8.93
N PRO A 115 -8.91 1.11 9.28
CA PRO A 115 -10.02 1.97 9.66
C PRO A 115 -10.86 2.37 8.43
N PRO A 116 -12.16 2.69 8.61
CA PRO A 116 -13.00 3.22 7.55
C PRO A 116 -12.79 4.73 7.41
N LEU A 117 -12.96 5.26 6.20
CA LEU A 117 -12.97 6.72 6.00
C LEU A 117 -14.20 7.40 6.65
N SER A 118 -15.29 6.67 6.85
CA SER A 118 -16.48 7.18 7.54
C SER A 118 -16.23 7.55 9.00
N ALA A 119 -15.07 7.20 9.57
CA ALA A 119 -14.67 7.65 10.89
C ALA A 119 -14.40 9.17 10.93
N VAL A 120 -14.08 9.80 9.80
CA VAL A 120 -13.77 11.25 9.71
C VAL A 120 -14.57 11.99 8.65
N LEU A 121 -15.14 11.27 7.69
CA LEU A 121 -15.91 11.83 6.58
C LEU A 121 -17.40 11.83 6.89
N ALA A 122 -18.07 12.90 6.45
CA ALA A 122 -19.52 12.97 6.48
C ALA A 122 -20.13 11.99 5.45
N PRO A 123 -21.35 11.49 5.68
CA PRO A 123 -22.08 10.75 4.65
C PRO A 123 -22.18 11.56 3.35
N GLY A 124 -21.85 10.94 2.22
CA GLY A 124 -21.88 11.58 0.89
C GLY A 124 -20.61 12.34 0.51
N ASP A 125 -19.60 12.39 1.38
CA ASP A 125 -18.30 12.99 1.04
C ASP A 125 -17.67 12.25 -0.17
N PRO A 126 -17.21 12.99 -1.20
CA PRO A 126 -16.65 12.40 -2.42
C PRO A 126 -15.43 11.53 -2.15
N ASP A 127 -14.62 11.81 -1.12
CA ASP A 127 -13.44 11.01 -0.80
C ASP A 127 -13.81 9.61 -0.27
N GLY A 128 -15.03 9.45 0.24
CA GLY A 128 -15.58 8.19 0.72
C GLY A 128 -15.58 7.08 -0.34
N VAL A 129 -15.52 7.44 -1.64
CA VAL A 129 -15.47 6.46 -2.73
C VAL A 129 -14.22 5.58 -2.69
N ASN A 130 -13.12 6.06 -2.12
CA ASN A 130 -11.88 5.32 -1.99
C ASN A 130 -11.70 4.68 -0.60
N CYS A 131 -12.78 4.55 0.18
CA CYS A 131 -12.75 3.85 1.46
C CYS A 131 -12.40 2.35 1.28
N PRO A 132 -11.29 1.86 1.87
CA PRO A 132 -10.87 0.46 1.74
C PRO A 132 -11.88 -0.51 2.37
N VAL A 133 -12.48 -0.14 3.50
CA VAL A 133 -13.50 -0.95 4.18
C VAL A 133 -14.73 -1.13 3.28
N ARG A 134 -15.19 -0.05 2.63
CA ARG A 134 -16.32 -0.08 1.68
C ARG A 134 -16.04 -0.99 0.48
N ALA A 135 -14.89 -0.78 -0.17
CA ALA A 135 -14.47 -1.56 -1.34
C ALA A 135 -14.34 -3.05 -0.99
N ARG A 136 -13.67 -3.37 0.13
CA ARG A 136 -13.50 -4.73 0.63
C ARG A 136 -14.83 -5.39 0.93
N SER A 137 -15.76 -4.72 1.62
CA SER A 137 -17.06 -5.31 1.96
C SER A 137 -17.85 -5.68 0.71
N SER A 138 -17.89 -4.80 -0.30
CA SER A 138 -18.50 -5.10 -1.60
C SER A 138 -17.79 -6.29 -2.30
N TYR A 139 -16.46 -6.31 -2.26
CA TYR A 139 -15.67 -7.40 -2.84
C TYR A 139 -15.94 -8.76 -2.20
N LEU A 140 -15.99 -8.84 -0.87
CA LEU A 140 -16.30 -10.09 -0.18
C LEU A 140 -17.72 -10.55 -0.45
N ALA A 141 -18.70 -9.65 -0.43
CA ALA A 141 -20.08 -9.99 -0.77
C ALA A 141 -20.18 -10.60 -2.19
N ARG A 142 -19.49 -10.01 -3.18
CA ARG A 142 -19.51 -10.50 -4.56
C ARG A 142 -18.66 -11.73 -4.82
N THR A 143 -17.64 -11.99 -3.99
CA THR A 143 -16.75 -13.16 -4.15
C THR A 143 -17.11 -14.33 -3.27
N SER A 144 -17.89 -14.14 -2.21
CA SER A 144 -18.34 -15.22 -1.32
C SER A 144 -18.95 -16.41 -2.09
N PRO A 145 -19.90 -16.23 -3.02
CA PRO A 145 -20.48 -17.36 -3.77
C PRO A 145 -19.53 -17.97 -4.81
N LEU A 146 -18.39 -17.33 -5.09
CA LEU A 146 -17.43 -17.78 -6.10
C LEU A 146 -16.25 -18.55 -5.50
N ARG A 147 -16.17 -18.62 -4.17
CA ARG A 147 -15.07 -19.27 -3.45
C ARG A 147 -15.26 -20.77 -3.40
N SER A 148 -14.25 -21.53 -3.80
CA SER A 148 -14.16 -22.94 -3.46
C SER A 148 -13.57 -23.13 -2.05
N GLU A 149 -13.80 -24.30 -1.45
CA GLU A 149 -13.26 -24.66 -0.12
C GLU A 149 -11.72 -24.64 -0.05
N THR A 150 -11.08 -24.83 -1.21
CA THR A 150 -9.62 -24.82 -1.38
C THR A 150 -9.03 -23.41 -1.45
N GLN A 151 -9.83 -22.37 -1.69
CA GLN A 151 -9.37 -20.99 -1.76
C GLN A 151 -9.40 -20.33 -0.39
N LYS A 152 -8.21 -20.03 0.14
CA LYS A 152 -8.04 -19.49 1.48
C LYS A 152 -7.56 -18.04 1.48
N LEU A 153 -7.16 -17.50 0.34
CA LEU A 153 -6.69 -16.12 0.23
C LEU A 153 -7.81 -15.10 0.19
N LEU A 154 -7.52 -13.88 0.66
CA LEU A 154 -8.43 -12.75 0.57
C LEU A 154 -8.79 -12.47 -0.89
N PHE A 155 -7.83 -12.48 -1.81
CA PHE A 155 -8.09 -12.26 -3.23
C PHE A 155 -8.17 -13.58 -4.01
N ILE A 156 -9.28 -13.82 -4.69
CA ILE A 156 -9.50 -15.01 -5.54
C ILE A 156 -9.18 -14.74 -7.01
N SER A 157 -9.05 -15.82 -7.79
CA SER A 157 -8.83 -15.77 -9.24
C SER A 157 -10.01 -15.09 -9.95
N LEU A 158 -9.72 -14.18 -10.88
CA LEU A 158 -10.73 -13.62 -11.78
C LEU A 158 -11.25 -14.64 -12.81
N ASN A 159 -10.49 -15.71 -13.06
CA ASN A 159 -11.02 -16.89 -13.73
C ASN A 159 -11.67 -17.77 -12.65
N THR A 160 -13.00 -17.69 -12.55
CA THR A 160 -13.83 -18.34 -11.53
C THR A 160 -13.90 -19.86 -11.68
N VAL A 161 -13.51 -20.40 -12.84
CA VAL A 161 -13.38 -21.86 -13.04
C VAL A 161 -12.21 -22.42 -12.23
N ARG A 162 -11.22 -21.58 -11.88
CA ARG A 162 -10.07 -22.00 -11.07
C ARG A 162 -10.42 -22.01 -9.60
N SER A 163 -10.39 -23.19 -9.00
CA SER A 163 -10.58 -23.44 -7.56
C SER A 163 -9.30 -23.30 -6.73
N ARG A 164 -8.19 -22.81 -7.29
CA ARG A 164 -6.94 -22.61 -6.53
C ARG A 164 -6.72 -21.16 -6.17
N ASP A 165 -5.98 -20.95 -5.09
CA ASP A 165 -5.49 -19.63 -4.71
C ASP A 165 -4.62 -19.02 -5.83
N ILE A 166 -4.68 -17.70 -5.95
CA ILE A 166 -3.84 -16.97 -6.91
C ILE A 166 -2.37 -17.04 -6.50
N ALA A 167 -1.48 -16.97 -7.48
CA ALA A 167 -0.05 -16.79 -7.19
C ALA A 167 0.24 -15.32 -6.82
N LYS A 168 1.29 -15.09 -6.02
CA LYS A 168 1.78 -13.74 -5.67
C LYS A 168 1.99 -12.86 -6.91
N VAL A 169 2.53 -13.43 -7.98
CA VAL A 169 2.80 -12.72 -9.25
C VAL A 169 1.53 -12.17 -9.89
N THR A 170 0.40 -12.88 -9.74
CA THR A 170 -0.91 -12.44 -10.24
C THR A 170 -1.34 -11.16 -9.53
N LEU A 171 -1.25 -11.15 -8.20
CA LEU A 171 -1.59 -9.98 -7.39
C LEU A 171 -0.70 -8.78 -7.74
N THR A 172 0.63 -8.98 -7.82
CA THR A 172 1.54 -7.89 -8.19
C THR A 172 1.25 -7.35 -9.59
N LYS A 173 0.88 -8.22 -10.54
CA LYS A 173 0.49 -7.82 -11.89
C LYS A 173 -0.77 -6.96 -11.88
N TRP A 174 -1.78 -7.30 -11.08
CA TRP A 174 -3.00 -6.48 -10.97
C TRP A 174 -2.72 -5.08 -10.44
N VAL A 175 -1.82 -4.93 -9.46
CA VAL A 175 -1.40 -3.60 -8.97
C VAL A 175 -0.69 -2.82 -10.08
N SER A 176 0.29 -3.42 -10.76
CA SER A 176 0.99 -2.79 -11.87
C SER A 176 0.04 -2.39 -13.00
N MET A 177 -0.94 -3.23 -13.32
CA MET A 177 -1.98 -2.93 -14.31
C MET A 177 -2.83 -1.74 -13.89
N THR A 178 -3.25 -1.68 -12.63
CA THR A 178 -4.07 -0.57 -12.09
C THR A 178 -3.35 0.77 -12.25
N ILE A 179 -2.06 0.83 -11.88
CA ILE A 179 -1.26 2.05 -12.03
C ILE A 179 -1.13 2.46 -13.50
N ARG A 180 -0.85 1.51 -14.40
CA ARG A 180 -0.70 1.80 -15.84
C ARG A 180 -2.02 2.28 -16.46
N GLN A 181 -3.12 1.61 -16.14
CA GLN A 181 -4.45 1.98 -16.62
C GLN A 181 -4.85 3.37 -16.12
N ALA A 182 -4.47 3.75 -14.89
CA ALA A 182 -4.71 5.09 -14.39
C ALA A 182 -4.05 6.18 -15.26
N TYR A 183 -2.81 5.95 -15.72
CA TYR A 183 -2.10 6.90 -16.60
C TYR A 183 -2.71 6.95 -17.99
N THR A 184 -3.09 5.80 -18.57
CA THR A 184 -3.81 5.75 -19.85
C THR A 184 -5.14 6.48 -19.75
N TRP A 185 -5.89 6.26 -18.68
CA TRP A 185 -7.14 6.95 -18.39
C TRP A 185 -6.91 8.46 -18.27
N TRP A 186 -5.93 8.89 -17.48
CA TRP A 186 -5.60 10.32 -17.32
C TRP A 186 -5.27 11.01 -18.64
N GLN A 187 -4.47 10.36 -19.49
CA GLN A 187 -4.13 10.86 -20.81
C GLN A 187 -5.38 11.05 -21.68
N SER A 188 -6.33 10.10 -21.62
CA SER A 188 -7.58 10.19 -22.38
C SER A 188 -8.49 11.33 -21.91
N GLN A 189 -8.42 11.72 -20.64
CA GLN A 189 -9.25 12.77 -20.05
C GLN A 189 -8.66 14.17 -20.23
N SER A 190 -7.34 14.31 -20.10
CA SER A 190 -6.70 15.61 -19.90
C SER A 190 -6.06 16.16 -21.17
N GLY A 191 -5.79 15.30 -22.17
CA GLY A 191 -4.89 15.61 -23.29
C GLY A 191 -3.43 15.85 -22.88
N ASP A 192 -3.14 15.86 -21.57
CA ASP A 192 -1.83 16.06 -20.98
C ASP A 192 -0.97 14.81 -21.19
N ALA A 193 0.15 14.99 -21.89
CA ALA A 193 1.13 13.96 -22.20
C ALA A 193 2.10 13.69 -21.04
N ARG A 194 1.78 14.08 -19.79
CA ARG A 194 2.54 13.68 -18.58
C ARG A 194 3.01 12.23 -18.73
N ALA A 195 4.33 12.10 -18.77
CA ALA A 195 5.04 10.97 -19.34
C ALA A 195 4.42 9.62 -18.99
N ILE A 196 4.15 8.81 -20.02
CA ILE A 196 3.82 7.38 -19.88
C ILE A 196 4.87 6.80 -18.93
N LEU A 197 4.40 6.38 -17.76
CA LEU A 197 5.26 5.85 -16.72
C LEU A 197 6.24 4.85 -17.32
N PRO A 198 7.57 4.98 -17.13
CA PRO A 198 8.47 3.90 -17.51
C PRO A 198 7.98 2.65 -16.79
N LEU A 199 7.51 1.68 -17.56
CA LEU A 199 6.70 0.54 -17.11
C LEU A 199 7.38 -0.30 -15.99
N THR A 200 8.66 -0.05 -15.72
CA THR A 200 9.48 -0.63 -14.65
C THR A 200 9.20 -0.07 -13.24
N SER A 201 8.51 1.07 -13.10
CA SER A 201 8.27 1.74 -11.80
C SER A 201 6.92 1.44 -11.14
N ALA A 202 5.97 0.84 -11.87
CA ALA A 202 4.64 0.45 -11.35
C ALA A 202 4.69 -0.80 -10.45
N ARG A 203 5.51 -0.79 -9.39
CA ARG A 203 5.70 -1.93 -8.48
C ARG A 203 4.93 -1.74 -7.17
N THR A 204 4.50 -2.85 -6.59
CA THR A 204 3.84 -2.89 -5.26
C THR A 204 4.68 -2.26 -4.15
N HIS A 205 6.01 -2.30 -4.28
CA HIS A 205 6.92 -1.66 -3.33
C HIS A 205 6.75 -0.14 -3.28
N GLU A 206 6.43 0.49 -4.41
CA GLU A 206 6.28 1.94 -4.47
C GLU A 206 4.95 2.39 -3.85
N ALA A 207 3.90 1.56 -3.92
CA ALA A 207 2.64 1.84 -3.21
C ALA A 207 2.84 1.84 -1.68
N ARG A 208 3.71 0.95 -1.19
CA ARG A 208 4.15 0.94 0.22
C ARG A 208 4.97 2.17 0.57
N ALA A 209 5.86 2.61 -0.31
CA ALA A 209 6.64 3.85 -0.13
C ALA A 209 5.73 5.07 -0.03
N TRP A 210 4.75 5.19 -0.93
CA TRP A 210 3.69 6.20 -0.89
C TRP A 210 2.91 6.18 0.41
N SER A 211 2.36 5.01 0.77
CA SER A 211 1.55 4.82 1.98
C SER A 211 2.26 5.32 3.24
N SER A 212 3.48 4.85 3.45
CA SER A 212 4.27 5.20 4.62
C SER A 212 4.75 6.65 4.63
N SER A 213 5.16 7.19 3.47
CA SER A 213 5.61 8.59 3.37
C SER A 213 4.46 9.57 3.64
N LEU A 214 3.27 9.29 3.09
CA LEU A 214 2.08 10.10 3.36
C LEU A 214 1.68 10.03 4.82
N ALA A 215 1.67 8.84 5.41
CA ALA A 215 1.30 8.68 6.81
C ALA A 215 2.26 9.45 7.73
N VAL A 216 3.58 9.38 7.49
CA VAL A 216 4.55 10.17 8.27
C VAL A 216 4.33 11.67 8.07
N LEU A 217 4.10 12.13 6.84
CA LEU A 217 3.88 13.55 6.56
C LEU A 217 2.62 14.09 7.24
N CYS A 218 1.54 13.32 7.29
CA CYS A 218 0.24 13.80 7.76
C CYS A 218 0.00 13.53 9.25
N SER A 219 0.44 12.39 9.79
CA SER A 219 0.18 12.02 11.20
C SER A 219 1.35 12.32 12.13
N GLY A 220 2.58 12.44 11.63
CA GLY A 220 3.79 12.67 12.42
C GLY A 220 4.20 11.51 13.34
N ARG A 221 3.45 10.40 13.38
CA ARG A 221 3.70 9.27 14.31
C ARG A 221 4.47 8.16 13.63
N LEU A 222 5.78 8.35 13.49
CA LEU A 222 6.67 7.40 12.83
C LEU A 222 6.54 5.97 13.40
N SER A 223 6.48 5.83 14.72
CA SER A 223 6.35 4.51 15.39
C SER A 223 5.12 3.72 14.95
N GLU A 224 3.97 4.37 14.81
CA GLU A 224 2.74 3.74 14.30
C GLU A 224 2.89 3.32 12.83
N VAL A 225 3.52 4.16 12.00
CA VAL A 225 3.78 3.84 10.59
C VAL A 225 4.73 2.64 10.46
N LEU A 226 5.81 2.60 11.26
CA LEU A 226 6.73 1.46 11.29
C LEU A 226 6.03 0.18 11.73
N ALA A 227 5.14 0.26 12.73
CA ALA A 227 4.36 -0.88 13.21
C ALA A 227 3.39 -1.39 12.14
N ALA A 228 2.63 -0.50 11.50
CA ALA A 228 1.71 -0.83 10.42
C ALA A 228 2.43 -1.46 9.23
N ALA A 229 3.54 -0.85 8.80
CA ALA A 229 4.38 -1.37 7.73
C ALA A 229 5.15 -2.63 8.14
N TYR A 230 5.30 -2.92 9.44
CA TYR A 230 6.08 -4.06 9.97
C TYR A 230 7.58 -3.97 9.65
N TRP A 231 8.14 -2.79 9.89
CA TRP A 231 9.58 -2.56 9.87
C TRP A 231 10.21 -2.77 11.23
N ARG A 232 11.48 -3.19 11.24
CA ARG A 232 12.27 -3.40 12.46
C ARG A 232 13.10 -2.18 12.85
N SER A 233 13.34 -1.26 11.92
CA SER A 233 14.12 -0.05 12.16
C SER A 233 13.64 1.10 11.27
N GLU A 234 13.83 2.30 11.79
CA GLU A 234 13.60 3.56 11.09
C GLU A 234 14.52 3.70 9.87
N ASP A 235 15.79 3.29 10.01
CA ASP A 235 16.76 3.37 8.91
C ASP A 235 16.31 2.63 7.64
N ILE A 236 15.64 1.49 7.79
CA ILE A 236 15.10 0.77 6.63
C ILE A 236 14.05 1.60 5.91
N PHE A 237 13.17 2.26 6.67
CA PHE A 237 12.16 3.16 6.12
C PHE A 237 12.81 4.36 5.43
N ILE A 238 13.64 5.12 6.16
CA ILE A 238 14.26 6.36 5.68
C ILE A 238 15.07 6.12 4.39
N ASN A 239 15.85 5.04 4.35
CA ASN A 239 16.76 4.81 3.23
C ASN A 239 16.11 4.15 2.00
N ASN A 240 14.99 3.43 2.15
CA ASN A 240 14.43 2.61 1.06
C ASN A 240 13.00 2.98 0.64
N TYR A 241 12.26 3.71 1.49
CA TYR A 241 10.82 3.91 1.31
C TYR A 241 10.35 5.34 1.53
N LEU A 242 11.07 6.15 2.31
CA LEU A 242 10.74 7.57 2.42
C LEU A 242 10.84 8.22 1.04
N ARG A 243 9.78 8.91 0.65
CA ARG A 243 9.70 9.68 -0.58
C ARG A 243 9.44 11.14 -0.27
N ASP A 244 10.07 12.02 -1.04
CA ASP A 244 9.67 13.41 -1.09
C ASP A 244 8.42 13.54 -1.95
N ILE A 245 7.28 13.59 -1.28
CA ILE A 245 5.96 13.65 -1.89
C ILE A 245 5.46 15.08 -2.10
N ALA A 246 6.20 16.09 -1.62
CA ALA A 246 5.82 17.50 -1.78
C ALA A 246 5.84 17.93 -3.25
N SER A 247 6.78 17.39 -4.03
CA SER A 247 6.97 17.70 -5.45
C SER A 247 5.96 17.05 -6.40
N CYS A 248 5.21 16.04 -5.95
CA CYS A 248 4.21 15.35 -6.78
C CYS A 248 2.88 16.11 -6.89
N ARG A 249 2.71 17.21 -6.16
CA ARG A 249 1.54 18.09 -6.26
C ARG A 249 1.76 19.14 -7.35
N GLN A 250 1.38 18.81 -8.57
CA GLN A 250 1.51 19.72 -9.73
C GLN A 250 0.16 20.15 -10.32
N ASP A 251 -0.92 20.03 -9.56
CA ASP A 251 -2.28 20.32 -10.01
C ASP A 251 -2.94 21.49 -9.27
N GLY A 252 -2.22 22.13 -8.34
CA GLY A 252 -2.68 23.33 -7.64
C GLY A 252 -3.81 23.12 -6.62
N THR A 253 -4.23 21.88 -6.35
CA THR A 253 -5.27 21.61 -5.35
C THR A 253 -4.70 21.68 -3.93
N SER A 254 -5.34 22.48 -3.06
CA SER A 254 -4.83 22.83 -1.73
C SER A 254 -4.97 21.70 -0.70
N ALA A 255 -6.05 20.92 -0.75
CA ALA A 255 -6.33 19.82 0.20
C ALA A 255 -5.99 18.45 -0.41
N LEU A 256 -5.41 17.53 0.38
CA LEU A 256 -5.27 16.14 -0.09
C LEU A 256 -6.58 15.39 0.19
N PRO A 257 -7.01 14.50 -0.72
CA PRO A 257 -8.19 13.70 -0.46
C PRO A 257 -7.98 12.85 0.79
N ALA A 258 -9.03 12.70 1.60
CA ALA A 258 -9.01 11.80 2.73
C ALA A 258 -8.76 10.36 2.26
N LEU A 259 -7.78 9.70 2.85
CA LEU A 259 -7.37 8.35 2.47
C LEU A 259 -6.90 7.55 3.67
N VAL A 260 -6.87 6.22 3.51
CA VAL A 260 -6.30 5.33 4.53
C VAL A 260 -4.93 4.88 4.07
N ALA A 261 -3.90 5.14 4.87
CA ALA A 261 -2.53 4.71 4.61
C ALA A 261 -1.83 4.30 5.91
N ALA A 262 -1.04 3.23 5.84
CA ALA A 262 -0.29 2.68 6.98
C ALA A 262 -1.12 2.54 8.28
N GLY A 263 -2.36 2.03 8.15
CA GLY A 263 -3.28 1.78 9.26
C GLY A 263 -3.98 3.02 9.80
N GLN A 264 -3.78 4.19 9.19
CA GLN A 264 -4.25 5.47 9.68
C GLN A 264 -5.19 6.12 8.66
N VAL A 265 -6.20 6.83 9.16
CA VAL A 265 -7.00 7.76 8.35
C VAL A 265 -6.25 9.08 8.27
N LEU A 266 -5.91 9.51 7.06
CA LEU A 266 -5.21 10.76 6.80
C LEU A 266 -6.20 11.79 6.26
N ARG A 267 -6.18 12.99 6.84
CA ARG A 267 -6.91 14.17 6.37
C ARG A 267 -5.89 15.30 6.31
N VAL A 268 -5.85 16.03 5.20
CA VAL A 268 -4.83 17.06 4.96
C VAL A 268 -5.49 18.37 4.57
#